data_AF-A0A7I7P1U7-F1
#
_entry.id   AF-A0A7I7P1U7-F1
#
_cell.length_a   1.000
_cell.length_b   1.000
_cell.length_c   1.000
_cell.angle_alpha   90.00
_cell.angle_beta   90.00
_cell.angle_gamma   90.00
#
_symmetry.space_group_name_H-M   'P 1'
#
loop_
_entity.id
_entity.type
_entity.pdbx_description
1 polymer ?
#
loop_
_entity_poly.entity_id
_entity_poly.type
_entity_poly.pdbx_seq_one_letter_code
_entity_poly.pdbx_strand_id
1 'polypeptide(L)' 'MIGIVVVMALAVIAMPIKQRCGAPGLSCATAVDRQGNVHYYYEIEPLGVYLAEAITGSNITVFYESGEDLVRAR' A
#
# COMPACT_ATOMS: atom_id res chain seq x y z
N MET A 1 -11.07 23.19 -20.96
CA MET A 1 -10.14 22.05 -21.13
C MET A 1 -9.24 21.84 -19.93
N ILE A 2 -8.53 22.87 -19.43
CA ILE A 2 -7.59 22.75 -18.29
C ILE A 2 -8.23 22.08 -17.07
N GLY A 3 -9.45 22.48 -16.68
CA GLY A 3 -10.15 21.87 -15.55
C GLY A 3 -10.35 20.36 -15.67
N ILE A 4 -10.67 19.86 -16.87
CA ILE A 4 -10.84 18.41 -17.11
C ILE A 4 -9.51 17.68 -16.93
N VAL A 5 -8.42 18.26 -17.45
CA VAL A 5 -7.07 17.67 -17.31
C VAL A 5 -6.68 17.58 -15.84
N VAL A 6 -6.91 18.63 -15.07
CA VAL A 6 -6.62 18.65 -13.62
C VAL A 6 -7.43 17.60 -12.87
N VAL A 7 -8.73 17.50 -13.14
CA VAL A 7 -9.60 16.50 -12.51
C VAL A 7 -9.15 15.08 -12.84
N MET A 8 -8.79 14.81 -14.10
CA MET A 8 -8.27 13.49 -14.51
C MET A 8 -6.95 13.16 -13.81
N ALA A 9 -6.03 14.13 -13.69
CA ALA A 9 -4.77 13.92 -12.99
C ALA A 9 -4.98 13.59 -11.51
N LEU A 10 -5.87 14.33 -10.82
CA LEU A 10 -6.21 14.05 -9.42
C LEU A 10 -6.86 12.68 -9.26
N ALA A 11 -7.75 12.28 -10.18
CA ALA A 11 -8.38 10.96 -10.15
C ALA A 11 -7.35 9.84 -10.27
N VAL A 12 -6.34 9.98 -11.13
CA VAL A 12 -5.25 9.01 -11.26
C VAL A 12 -4.41 8.93 -9.99
N ILE A 13 -4.04 10.08 -9.41
CA ILE A 13 -3.24 10.14 -8.18
C ILE A 13 -4.01 9.57 -6.97
N ALA A 14 -5.33 9.70 -6.97
CA ALA A 14 -6.21 9.14 -5.94
C ALA A 14 -6.59 7.67 -6.18
N MET A 15 -6.10 7.02 -7.24
CA MET A 15 -6.40 5.60 -7.47
C MET A 15 -5.88 4.76 -6.29
N PRO A 16 -6.72 3.85 -5.75
CA PRO A 16 -6.32 3.01 -4.63
C PRO A 16 -5.32 1.96 -5.11
N ILE A 17 -4.18 1.88 -4.44
CA ILE A 17 -3.18 0.83 -4.65
C ILE A 17 -3.04 0.04 -3.37
N LYS A 18 -3.26 -1.28 -3.48
CA LYS A 18 -2.99 -2.21 -2.40
C LYS A 18 -1.51 -2.54 -2.40
N GLN A 19 -0.86 -2.26 -1.29
CA GLN A 19 0.54 -2.54 -1.09
C GLN A 19 0.74 -3.30 0.20
N ARG A 20 1.52 -4.37 0.09
CA ARG A 20 1.96 -5.14 1.25
C ARG A 20 3.21 -4.45 1.76
N CYS A 21 3.16 -4.00 3.02
CA CYS A 21 4.13 -3.11 3.67
C CYS A 21 4.15 -1.66 3.18
N GLY A 22 4.07 -0.70 4.11
CA GLY A 22 4.20 0.75 3.87
C GLY A 22 5.64 1.22 3.60
N ALA A 23 6.45 0.43 2.89
CA ALA A 23 7.68 0.87 2.24
C ALA A 23 8.24 -0.22 1.30
N PRO A 24 8.74 0.12 0.10
CA PRO A 24 9.33 -0.84 -0.84
C PRO A 24 10.58 -1.52 -0.26
N GLY A 25 10.55 -2.86 -0.14
CA GLY A 25 11.73 -3.66 0.22
C GLY A 25 11.83 -4.09 1.70
N LEU A 26 10.82 -3.82 2.53
CA LEU A 26 10.73 -4.33 3.90
C LEU A 26 9.80 -5.56 3.98
N SER A 27 10.18 -6.55 4.80
CA SER A 27 9.41 -7.78 5.02
C SER A 27 8.48 -7.63 6.23
N CYS A 28 7.19 -7.37 6.02
CA CYS A 28 6.14 -7.35 7.06
C CYS A 28 5.38 -8.67 7.13
N ALA A 29 6.11 -9.76 6.89
CA ALA A 29 5.60 -11.09 7.14
C ALA A 29 5.77 -11.40 8.62
N THR A 30 4.71 -11.83 9.28
CA THR A 30 4.85 -12.41 10.62
C THR A 30 5.50 -13.79 10.55
N ALA A 31 5.96 -14.30 11.69
CA ALA A 31 6.29 -15.71 11.79
C ALA A 31 5.05 -16.57 11.51
N VAL A 32 5.26 -17.79 11.01
CA VAL A 32 4.18 -18.74 10.75
C VAL A 32 3.38 -19.00 12.04
N ASP A 33 2.07 -18.80 11.98
CA ASP A 33 1.16 -19.04 13.09
C ASP A 33 0.99 -20.55 13.37
N ARG A 34 0.26 -20.89 14.44
CA ARG A 34 -0.02 -22.29 14.79
C ARG A 34 -0.91 -23.02 13.77
N GLN A 35 -1.58 -22.29 12.89
CA GLN A 35 -2.45 -22.82 11.84
C GLN A 35 -1.69 -23.01 10.52
N GLY A 36 -0.41 -22.62 10.45
CA GLY A 36 0.44 -22.71 9.27
C GLY A 36 0.30 -21.52 8.32
N ASN A 37 -0.17 -20.36 8.78
CA ASN A 37 -0.33 -19.14 7.98
C ASN A 37 0.74 -18.10 8.30
N VAL A 38 1.13 -17.35 7.28
CA VAL A 38 1.93 -16.12 7.36
C VAL A 38 0.97 -14.95 7.21
N HIS A 39 1.04 -14.00 8.14
CA HIS A 39 0.25 -12.77 8.05
C HIS A 39 1.09 -11.71 7.34
N TYR A 40 0.50 -11.07 6.33
CA TYR A 40 1.10 -9.97 5.60
C TYR A 40 0.27 -8.71 5.84
N TYR A 41 0.84 -7.74 6.54
CA TYR A 41 0.22 -6.44 6.69
C TYR A 41 0.16 -5.71 5.33
N TYR A 42 -0.98 -5.10 5.02
CA TYR A 42 -1.16 -4.30 3.81
C TYR A 42 -1.86 -2.97 4.12
N GLU A 43 -1.59 -2.00 3.25
CA GLU A 43 -2.23 -0.70 3.22
C GLU A 43 -2.80 -0.46 1.81
N ILE A 44 -3.98 0.14 1.75
CA ILE A 44 -4.58 0.64 0.52
C ILE A 44 -4.44 2.14 0.59
N GLU A 45 -3.62 2.70 -0.28
CA GLU A 45 -3.28 4.13 -0.26
C GLU A 45 -3.40 4.75 -1.66
N PRO A 46 -3.50 6.08 -1.75
CA PRO A 46 -3.47 6.76 -3.03
C PRO A 46 -2.16 6.48 -3.78
N LEU A 47 -2.23 6.25 -5.09
CA LEU A 47 -1.04 6.16 -5.96
C LEU A 47 -0.05 7.31 -5.73
N GLY A 48 -0.53 8.52 -5.44
CA GLY A 48 0.33 9.66 -5.11
C GLY A 48 1.17 9.46 -3.84
N VAL A 49 0.57 8.88 -2.80
CA VAL A 49 1.26 8.60 -1.53
C VAL A 49 2.31 7.53 -1.76
N TYR A 50 1.93 6.44 -2.45
CA TYR A 50 2.84 5.37 -2.81
C TYR A 50 4.11 5.87 -3.53
N LEU A 51 3.91 6.71 -4.55
CA LEU A 51 5.01 7.29 -5.30
C LEU A 51 5.85 8.22 -4.44
N ALA A 52 5.23 8.99 -3.54
CA ALA A 52 5.95 9.85 -2.61
C ALA A 52 6.84 9.02 -1.67
N GLU A 53 6.29 7.98 -1.02
CA GLU A 53 7.05 7.08 -0.15
C GLU A 53 8.21 6.39 -0.87
N ALA A 54 7.99 5.94 -2.11
CA ALA A 54 9.03 5.31 -2.92
C ALA A 54 10.19 6.26 -3.25
N ILE A 55 9.88 7.56 -3.43
CA ILE A 55 10.89 8.59 -3.73
C ILE A 55 11.61 9.04 -2.45
N THR A 56 10.89 9.26 -1.36
CA THR A 56 11.45 9.80 -0.11
C THR A 56 12.06 8.73 0.78
N GLY A 57 11.70 7.45 0.58
CA GLY A 57 12.06 6.36 1.47
C GLY A 57 11.46 6.49 2.87
N SER A 58 10.45 7.34 3.03
CA SER A 58 9.77 7.57 4.31
C SER A 58 8.38 6.95 4.30
N ASN A 59 7.98 6.35 5.43
CA ASN A 59 6.59 5.93 5.62
C ASN A 59 5.72 7.17 5.92
N ILE A 60 4.71 7.38 5.08
CA ILE A 60 3.70 8.41 5.16
C ILE A 60 2.41 7.71 5.59
N THR A 61 1.93 7.98 6.80
CA THR A 61 0.72 7.33 7.34
C THR A 61 -0.57 7.92 6.75
N VAL A 62 -0.72 7.86 5.42
CA VAL A 62 -1.88 8.33 4.67
C VAL A 62 -2.38 7.19 3.78
N PHE A 63 -3.34 6.44 4.31
CA PHE A 63 -3.98 5.32 3.63
C PHE A 63 -5.50 5.45 3.73
N TYR A 64 -6.20 4.87 2.76
CA TYR A 64 -7.66 4.73 2.78
C TYR A 64 -8.10 3.61 3.72
N GLU A 65 -7.37 2.50 3.73
CA GLU A 65 -7.67 1.31 4.54
C GLU A 65 -6.39 0.52 4.81
N SER A 66 -6.34 -0.24 5.90
CA SER A 66 -5.25 -1.18 6.19
C SER A 66 -5.76 -2.48 6.79
N GLY A 67 -4.98 -3.55 6.69
CA GLY A 67 -5.39 -4.87 7.17
C GLY A 67 -4.30 -5.95 7.02
N GLU A 68 -4.71 -7.21 7.10
CA GLU A 68 -3.80 -8.36 6.98
C GLU A 68 -4.29 -9.37 5.92
N ASP A 69 -3.37 -9.82 5.08
CA ASP A 69 -3.56 -10.94 4.17
C ASP A 69 -2.99 -12.22 4.81
N LEU A 70 -3.79 -13.30 4.85
CA LEU A 70 -3.36 -14.61 5.32
C LEU A 70 -2.90 -15.47 4.14
N VAL A 71 -1.67 -15.99 4.20
CA VAL A 71 -1.12 -16.88 3.19
C VAL A 71 -0.54 -18.12 3.85
N ARG A 72 -0.93 -19.30 3.39
CA ARG A 72 -0.43 -20.58 3.95
C ARG A 72 1.06 -20.76 3.64
N ALA A 73 1.86 -21.04 4.66
CA ALA A 73 3.25 -21.44 4.49
C ALA A 73 3.29 -22.81 3.78
N ARG A 74 4.03 -22.89 2.67
CA ARG A 74 4.15 -24.10 1.85
C ARG A 74 5.13 -25.11 2.47
#